data_AF-A0A7W8A495-F1
#
_entry.id   AF-A0A7W8A495-F1
#
_cell.length_a   1.000
_cell.length_b   1.000
_cell.length_c   1.000
_cell.angle_alpha   90.00
_cell.angle_beta   90.00
_cell.angle_gamma   90.00
#
_symmetry.space_group_name_H-M   'P 1'
#
loop_
_entity.id
_entity.type
_entity.pdbx_description
1 polymer ?
#
loop_
_entity_poly.entity_id
_entity_poly.type
_entity_poly.pdbx_seq_one_letter_code
_entity_poly.pdbx_strand_id
1 'polypeptide(L)'
;MSPTLLSEADGFFTALPWRMELGTARTALAAGGLGIVHDDAGHPVAAVRHADLADVAGPDLRAAVSRLAPVIEVDADVTIAEFAASPAVTLLDLGARVLVLRDGERTVGVVPAEVFAAHLASPDYTPPAPVMAGAGGLGDATLPGQPRTGLAPVVCREPGCGHLNRLAHYRHGAPPWCQRPEPPRHRLLMGG
;
A
#
# COMPACT_ATOMS: atom_id res chain seq x y z
N MET A 1 17.65 9.21 18.05
CA MET A 1 17.15 9.25 16.67
C MET A 1 16.07 8.20 16.56
N SER A 2 14.91 8.54 16.01
CA SER A 2 13.85 7.53 15.76
C SER A 2 14.28 6.61 14.61
N PRO A 3 14.05 5.29 14.70
CA PRO A 3 14.35 4.36 13.62
C PRO A 3 13.55 4.71 12.36
N THR A 4 14.19 4.54 11.19
CA THR A 4 13.52 4.69 9.88
C THR A 4 12.78 3.42 9.53
N LEU A 5 11.78 3.48 8.64
CA LEU A 5 11.16 2.26 8.14
C LEU A 5 12.17 1.34 7.44
N LEU A 6 13.20 1.92 6.82
CA LEU A 6 14.27 1.17 6.17
C LEU A 6 15.11 0.33 7.13
N SER A 7 15.28 0.74 8.40
CA SER A 7 16.04 -0.07 9.37
C SER A 7 15.30 -1.34 9.79
N GLU A 8 13.98 -1.39 9.58
CA GLU A 8 13.12 -2.53 9.88
C GLU A 8 12.75 -3.36 8.65
N ALA A 9 13.32 -3.04 7.48
CA ALA A 9 12.97 -3.71 6.24
C ALA A 9 13.58 -5.11 6.18
N ASP A 10 12.74 -6.14 5.99
CA ASP A 10 13.18 -7.49 5.72
C ASP A 10 13.40 -7.67 4.20
N GLY A 11 14.64 -7.95 3.85
CA GLY A 11 15.22 -7.67 2.52
C GLY A 11 14.85 -8.62 1.37
N PHE A 12 13.81 -9.46 1.48
CA PHE A 12 13.53 -10.46 0.45
C PHE A 12 12.10 -10.39 -0.08
N PHE A 13 11.97 -9.79 -1.27
CA PHE A 13 10.76 -9.85 -2.08
C PHE A 13 11.13 -10.10 -3.55
N THR A 14 10.20 -10.68 -4.29
CA THR A 14 10.29 -10.79 -5.75
C THR A 14 9.48 -9.66 -6.39
N ALA A 15 10.12 -8.80 -7.18
CA ALA A 15 9.39 -7.82 -7.99
C ALA A 15 8.74 -8.51 -9.20
N LEU A 16 7.44 -8.30 -9.40
CA LEU A 16 6.64 -8.98 -10.42
C LEU A 16 5.89 -7.95 -11.26
N PRO A 17 6.19 -7.80 -12.56
CA PRO A 17 5.37 -6.98 -13.44
C PRO A 17 3.93 -7.50 -13.49
N TRP A 18 2.93 -6.63 -13.42
CA TRP A 18 1.51 -7.01 -13.46
C TRP A 18 1.07 -7.66 -14.78
N ARG A 19 1.88 -7.52 -15.85
CA ARG A 19 1.70 -8.21 -17.14
C ARG A 19 2.37 -9.59 -17.18
N MET A 20 3.04 -10.01 -16.11
CA MET A 20 3.61 -11.35 -16.01
C MET A 20 2.51 -12.40 -16.03
N GLU A 21 2.71 -13.44 -16.84
CA GLU A 21 1.80 -14.57 -16.90
C GLU A 21 1.66 -15.26 -15.54
N LEU A 22 0.43 -15.68 -15.20
CA LEU A 22 0.13 -16.27 -13.89
C LEU A 22 0.96 -17.53 -13.60
N GLY A 23 1.22 -18.37 -14.61
CA GLY A 23 2.04 -19.57 -14.44
C GLY A 23 3.50 -19.25 -14.05
N THR A 24 4.07 -18.23 -14.70
CA THR A 24 5.41 -17.74 -14.39
C THR A 24 5.46 -17.11 -13.00
N ALA A 25 4.46 -16.31 -12.64
CA ALA A 25 4.35 -15.72 -11.30
C ALA A 25 4.23 -16.79 -10.20
N ARG A 26 3.41 -17.83 -10.41
CA ARG A 26 3.31 -18.97 -9.49
C ARG A 26 4.65 -19.67 -9.33
N THR A 27 5.35 -19.93 -10.43
CA THR A 27 6.68 -20.57 -10.39
C THR A 27 7.69 -19.71 -9.61
N ALA A 28 7.71 -18.41 -9.84
CA ALA A 28 8.60 -17.48 -9.13
C ALA A 28 8.32 -17.41 -7.62
N LEU A 29 7.07 -17.63 -7.21
CA LEU A 29 6.64 -17.61 -5.81
C LEU A 29 6.62 -19.00 -5.14
N ALA A 30 6.90 -20.07 -5.87
CA ALA A 30 6.78 -21.46 -5.39
C ALA A 30 7.66 -21.76 -4.17
N ALA A 31 8.79 -21.05 -4.02
CA ALA A 31 9.68 -21.16 -2.87
C ALA A 31 9.12 -20.50 -1.58
N GLY A 32 7.89 -19.98 -1.61
CA GLY A 32 7.22 -19.39 -0.43
C GLY A 32 7.54 -17.91 -0.21
N GLY A 33 8.20 -17.24 -1.16
CA GLY A 33 8.54 -15.83 -1.06
C GLY A 33 7.34 -14.88 -1.21
N LEU A 34 7.52 -13.66 -0.73
CA LEU A 34 6.61 -12.55 -0.98
C LEU A 34 6.90 -11.94 -2.37
N GLY A 35 5.87 -11.74 -3.17
CA GLY A 35 5.92 -10.96 -4.40
C GLY A 35 5.33 -9.57 -4.21
N ILE A 36 5.93 -8.57 -4.84
CA ILE A 36 5.36 -7.23 -5.01
C ILE A 36 5.02 -7.08 -6.49
N VAL A 37 3.75 -6.88 -6.77
CA VAL A 37 3.26 -6.64 -8.13
C VAL A 37 3.49 -5.17 -8.48
N HIS A 38 4.07 -4.88 -9.64
CA HIS A 38 4.30 -3.52 -10.13
C HIS A 38 3.53 -3.25 -11.42
N ASP A 39 2.97 -2.04 -11.56
CA ASP A 39 2.35 -1.58 -12.81
C ASP A 39 3.40 -1.25 -13.89
N ASP A 40 2.94 -0.82 -15.07
CA ASP A 40 3.83 -0.48 -16.19
C ASP A 40 4.72 0.74 -15.91
N ALA A 41 4.34 1.58 -14.96
CA ALA A 41 5.12 2.74 -14.53
C ALA A 41 6.11 2.38 -13.40
N GLY A 42 6.10 1.12 -12.92
CA GLY A 42 6.99 0.68 -11.85
C GLY A 42 6.48 1.04 -10.45
N HIS A 43 5.21 1.41 -10.30
CA HIS A 43 4.58 1.60 -9.00
C HIS A 43 4.10 0.24 -8.46
N PRO A 44 4.41 -0.10 -7.20
CA PRO A 44 3.91 -1.32 -6.59
C PRO A 44 2.39 -1.20 -6.37
N VAL A 45 1.61 -2.19 -6.79
CA VAL A 45 0.14 -2.17 -6.74
C VAL A 45 -0.45 -3.16 -5.74
N ALA A 46 0.23 -4.28 -5.49
CA ALA A 46 -0.28 -5.32 -4.59
C ALA A 46 0.83 -6.22 -4.08
N ALA A 47 0.59 -6.83 -2.92
CA ALA A 47 1.40 -7.90 -2.36
C ALA A 47 0.76 -9.25 -2.68
N VAL A 48 1.59 -10.22 -3.06
CA VAL A 48 1.13 -11.54 -3.49
C VAL A 48 2.01 -12.65 -2.90
N ARG A 49 1.38 -13.70 -2.43
CA ARG A 49 1.99 -14.99 -2.07
C ARG A 49 1.49 -16.05 -3.06
N HIS A 50 2.23 -17.16 -3.15
CA HIS A 50 1.85 -18.27 -4.02
C HIS A 50 0.38 -18.72 -3.83
N ALA A 51 -0.07 -18.81 -2.57
CA ALA A 51 -1.43 -19.22 -2.22
C ALA A 51 -2.52 -18.27 -2.74
N ASP A 52 -2.24 -16.97 -2.86
CA ASP A 52 -3.23 -15.99 -3.35
C ASP A 52 -3.53 -16.18 -4.85
N LEU A 53 -2.67 -16.90 -5.57
CA LEU A 53 -2.81 -17.16 -7.00
C LEU A 53 -3.49 -18.49 -7.31
N ALA A 54 -3.88 -19.30 -6.31
CA ALA A 54 -4.41 -20.65 -6.52
C ALA A 54 -5.66 -20.65 -7.41
N ASP A 55 -6.62 -19.77 -7.10
CA ASP A 55 -7.95 -19.74 -7.75
C ASP A 55 -8.11 -18.56 -8.74
N VAL A 56 -7.01 -17.93 -9.13
CA VAL A 56 -7.03 -16.84 -10.10
C VAL A 56 -7.08 -17.41 -11.52
N ALA A 57 -8.11 -17.03 -12.25
CA ALA A 57 -8.23 -17.23 -13.69
C ALA A 57 -7.90 -15.92 -14.42
N GLY A 58 -7.07 -16.01 -15.46
CA GLY A 58 -6.65 -14.86 -16.26
C GLY A 58 -5.34 -15.12 -17.00
N PRO A 59 -4.97 -14.24 -17.93
CA PRO A 59 -3.70 -14.35 -18.64
C PRO A 59 -2.51 -13.92 -17.77
N ASP A 60 -2.69 -12.91 -16.92
CA ASP A 60 -1.62 -12.20 -16.22
C ASP A 60 -2.02 -11.80 -14.78
N LEU A 61 -1.04 -11.31 -14.01
CA LEU A 61 -1.22 -10.86 -12.62
C LEU A 61 -2.22 -9.71 -12.48
N ARG A 62 -2.41 -8.87 -13.49
CA ARG A 62 -3.39 -7.77 -13.48
C ARG A 62 -4.82 -8.28 -13.22
N ALA A 63 -5.16 -9.47 -13.71
CA ALA A 63 -6.46 -10.10 -13.41
C ALA A 63 -6.64 -10.43 -11.91
N ALA A 64 -5.54 -10.64 -11.19
CA ALA A 64 -5.54 -10.94 -9.76
C ALA A 64 -5.63 -9.68 -8.88
N VAL A 65 -5.12 -8.53 -9.32
CA VAL A 65 -4.84 -7.36 -8.47
C VAL A 65 -6.01 -6.94 -7.58
N SER A 66 -7.25 -6.96 -8.10
CA SER A 66 -8.44 -6.59 -7.31
C SER A 66 -8.76 -7.51 -6.12
N ARG A 67 -8.12 -8.67 -6.04
CA ARG A 67 -8.28 -9.68 -4.97
C ARG A 67 -7.02 -9.83 -4.11
N LEU A 68 -5.91 -9.23 -4.52
CA LEU A 68 -4.66 -9.29 -3.79
C LEU A 68 -4.65 -8.25 -2.67
N ALA A 69 -3.82 -8.48 -1.66
CA ALA A 69 -3.64 -7.52 -0.58
C ALA A 69 -2.98 -6.24 -1.15
N PRO A 70 -3.53 -5.04 -0.89
CA PRO A 70 -2.90 -3.81 -1.32
C PRO A 70 -1.56 -3.62 -0.61
N VAL A 71 -0.69 -2.82 -1.22
CA VAL A 71 0.53 -2.32 -0.58
C VAL A 71 0.32 -0.88 -0.12
N ILE A 72 1.16 -0.42 0.80
CA ILE A 72 1.25 0.99 1.14
C ILE A 72 2.63 1.48 0.69
N GLU A 73 2.67 2.36 -0.30
CA GLU A 73 3.88 3.04 -0.79
C GLU A 73 4.29 4.12 0.20
N VAL A 74 5.53 4.06 0.68
CA VAL A 74 6.09 5.05 1.62
C VAL A 74 7.50 5.40 1.20
N ASP A 75 7.90 6.67 1.32
CA ASP A 75 9.29 7.07 1.09
C ASP A 75 10.23 6.40 2.11
N ALA A 76 11.40 5.95 1.67
CA ALA A 76 12.31 5.14 2.48
C ALA A 76 12.95 5.90 3.66
N ASP A 77 13.00 7.22 3.59
CA ASP A 77 13.52 8.09 4.65
C ASP A 77 12.45 8.46 5.69
N VAL A 78 11.18 8.07 5.48
CA VAL A 78 10.11 8.25 6.46
C VAL A 78 10.36 7.37 7.68
N THR A 79 10.24 8.00 8.84
CA THR A 79 10.35 7.31 10.13
C THR A 79 9.04 6.63 10.51
N ILE A 80 9.14 5.62 11.38
CA ILE A 80 7.97 4.94 11.95
C ILE A 80 7.03 5.94 12.63
N ALA A 81 7.59 6.91 13.36
CA ALA A 81 6.83 7.94 14.05
C ALA A 81 6.06 8.86 13.10
N GLU A 82 6.68 9.29 12.00
CA GLU A 82 6.03 10.11 10.97
C GLU A 82 4.89 9.37 10.28
N PHE A 83 5.11 8.11 9.91
CA PHE A 83 4.06 7.28 9.34
C PHE A 83 2.88 7.11 10.31
N ALA A 84 3.17 6.76 11.57
CA ALA A 84 2.17 6.57 12.62
C ALA A 84 1.37 7.84 12.97
N ALA A 85 2.01 9.00 12.87
CA ALA A 85 1.37 10.31 13.07
C ALA A 85 0.49 10.74 11.88
N SER A 86 0.65 10.10 10.72
CA SER A 86 0.02 10.53 9.48
C SER A 86 -1.35 9.89 9.25
N PRO A 87 -2.24 10.50 8.45
CA PRO A 87 -3.48 9.86 8.01
C PRO A 87 -3.27 8.52 7.29
N ALA A 88 -2.08 8.27 6.73
CA ALA A 88 -1.78 7.04 6.02
C ALA A 88 -1.74 5.81 6.92
N VAL A 89 -1.60 5.96 8.24
CA VAL A 89 -1.70 4.84 9.19
C VAL A 89 -3.04 4.10 9.04
N THR A 90 -4.10 4.82 8.65
CA THR A 90 -5.44 4.24 8.41
C THR A 90 -5.50 3.32 7.19
N LEU A 91 -4.49 3.36 6.31
CA LEU A 91 -4.41 2.46 5.15
C LEU A 91 -4.12 1.02 5.57
N LEU A 92 -3.63 0.78 6.80
CA LEU A 92 -3.47 -0.56 7.34
C LEU A 92 -4.81 -1.31 7.44
N ASP A 93 -5.92 -0.59 7.63
CA ASP A 93 -7.28 -1.14 7.66
C ASP A 93 -7.72 -1.71 6.30
N LEU A 94 -6.96 -1.48 5.23
CA LEU A 94 -7.17 -2.10 3.92
C LEU A 94 -6.72 -3.57 3.87
N GLY A 95 -6.16 -4.11 4.95
CA GLY A 95 -5.57 -5.44 4.97
C GLY A 95 -4.21 -5.50 4.25
N ALA A 96 -3.51 -4.36 4.20
CA ALA A 96 -2.18 -4.30 3.62
C ALA A 96 -1.22 -5.20 4.40
N ARG A 97 -0.47 -6.05 3.68
CA ARG A 97 0.48 -6.99 4.31
C ARG A 97 1.86 -6.38 4.50
N VAL A 98 2.20 -5.38 3.68
CA VAL A 98 3.51 -4.75 3.67
C VAL A 98 3.41 -3.28 3.32
N LEU A 99 4.33 -2.51 3.89
CA LEU A 99 4.71 -1.19 3.41
C LEU A 99 5.85 -1.39 2.41
N VAL A 100 5.77 -0.76 1.25
CA VAL A 100 6.80 -0.80 0.21
C VAL A 100 7.57 0.51 0.28
N LEU A 101 8.87 0.42 0.55
CA LEU A 101 9.75 1.57 0.70
C LEU A 101 10.27 2.02 -0.66
N ARG A 102 10.10 3.31 -0.96
CA ARG A 102 10.46 3.95 -2.21
C ARG A 102 11.61 4.94 -2.02
N ASP A 103 12.60 4.87 -2.90
CA ASP A 103 13.60 5.91 -3.09
C ASP A 103 13.43 6.44 -4.52
N GLY A 104 12.65 7.52 -4.65
CA GLY A 104 12.13 7.99 -5.92
C GLY A 104 11.35 6.91 -6.66
N GLU A 105 11.81 6.54 -7.86
CA GLU A 105 11.15 5.53 -8.69
C GLU A 105 11.53 4.09 -8.36
N ARG A 106 12.40 3.87 -7.37
CA ARG A 106 12.91 2.55 -7.03
C ARG A 106 12.29 2.02 -5.75
N THR A 107 11.81 0.79 -5.78
CA THR A 107 11.53 0.04 -4.55
C THR A 107 12.84 -0.43 -3.94
N VAL A 108 13.12 0.00 -2.70
CA VAL A 108 14.38 -0.29 -1.98
C VAL A 108 14.20 -1.29 -0.84
N GLY A 109 12.97 -1.53 -0.39
CA GLY A 109 12.70 -2.50 0.67
C GLY A 109 11.20 -2.69 0.90
N VAL A 110 10.89 -3.66 1.75
CA VAL A 110 9.53 -3.89 2.24
C VAL A 110 9.57 -4.05 3.75
N VAL A 111 8.55 -3.53 4.43
CA VAL A 111 8.36 -3.71 5.88
C VAL A 111 7.06 -4.47 6.07
N PRO A 112 7.07 -5.64 6.72
CA PRO A 112 5.84 -6.34 7.08
C PRO A 112 4.93 -5.46 7.95
N ALA A 113 3.63 -5.40 7.62
CA ALA A 113 2.67 -4.61 8.39
C ALA A 113 2.58 -5.07 9.86
N GLU A 114 2.87 -6.34 10.13
CA GLU A 114 2.94 -6.92 11.48
C GLU A 114 4.10 -6.33 12.33
N VAL A 115 5.25 -6.00 11.71
CA VAL A 115 6.36 -5.33 12.41
C VAL A 115 5.93 -3.95 12.86
N PHE A 116 5.21 -3.23 12.00
CA PHE A 116 4.66 -1.92 12.33
C PHE A 116 3.55 -2.01 13.39
N ALA A 117 2.65 -2.99 13.28
CA ALA A 117 1.61 -3.23 14.29
C ALA A 117 2.20 -3.57 15.67
N ALA A 118 3.28 -4.36 15.71
CA ALA A 118 4.01 -4.67 16.93
C ALA A 118 4.66 -3.42 17.54
N HIS A 119 5.21 -2.52 16.71
CA HIS A 119 5.75 -1.25 17.17
C HIS A 119 4.67 -0.36 17.80
N LEU A 120 3.50 -0.23 17.14
CA LEU A 120 2.39 0.54 17.69
C LEU A 120 1.81 -0.04 19.00
N ALA A 121 1.89 -1.35 19.17
CA ALA A 121 1.47 -2.04 20.38
C ALA A 121 2.52 -2.03 21.50
N SER A 122 3.74 -1.54 21.23
CA SER A 122 4.82 -1.52 22.20
C SER A 122 4.52 -0.56 23.36
N PRO A 123 4.81 -0.92 24.63
CA PRO A 123 4.65 -0.02 25.76
C PRO A 123 5.54 1.23 25.67
N ASP A 124 6.61 1.18 24.88
CA ASP A 124 7.53 2.29 24.67
C ASP A 124 7.03 3.27 23.59
N TYR A 125 6.00 2.90 22.83
CA TYR A 125 5.41 3.79 21.86
C TYR A 125 4.51 4.81 22.55
N THR A 126 4.94 6.07 22.55
CA THR A 126 4.08 7.19 22.91
C THR A 126 3.45 7.73 21.64
N PRO A 127 2.12 7.63 21.48
CA PRO A 127 1.44 8.25 20.36
C PRO A 127 1.80 9.74 20.31
N PRO A 128 2.06 10.31 19.13
CA PRO A 128 2.31 11.73 19.01
C PRO A 128 1.13 12.47 19.66
N ALA A 129 1.43 13.35 20.62
CA ALA A 129 0.40 14.17 21.23
C ALA A 129 -0.34 14.91 20.11
N PRO A 130 -1.69 15.04 20.17
CA PRO A 130 -2.43 15.89 19.26
C PRO A 130 -2.09 17.35 19.60
N VAL A 131 -0.90 17.79 19.17
CA VAL A 131 -0.49 19.18 19.32
C VAL A 131 -1.28 19.94 18.26
N MET A 132 -2.25 20.75 18.70
CA MET A 132 -2.64 21.90 17.89
C MET A 132 -1.41 22.79 17.81
N ALA A 133 -0.57 22.60 16.80
CA ALA A 133 0.56 23.47 16.53
C ALA A 133 -0.02 24.86 16.21
N GLY A 134 -0.04 25.72 17.22
CA GLY A 134 -0.28 27.14 17.05
C GLY A 134 0.77 27.67 16.09
N ALA A 135 0.30 28.23 14.98
CA ALA A 135 1.08 28.82 13.88
C ALA A 135 2.01 27.85 13.13
N GLY A 136 1.54 27.39 11.97
CA GLY A 136 2.37 26.77 10.93
C GLY A 136 2.25 25.25 10.85
N GLY A 137 1.02 24.73 10.78
CA GLY A 137 0.83 23.38 10.29
C GLY A 137 1.43 23.28 8.88
N LEU A 138 2.52 22.53 8.73
CA LEU A 138 2.90 21.94 7.44
C LEU A 138 1.91 20.80 7.13
N GLY A 139 0.64 21.17 7.09
CA GLY A 139 -0.42 20.49 6.41
C GLY A 139 -0.82 21.40 5.27
N ASP A 140 0.11 21.68 4.36
CA ASP A 140 -0.25 22.04 2.98
C ASP A 140 -0.89 20.81 2.35
N ALA A 141 -2.11 20.53 2.79
CA ALA A 141 -3.07 19.70 2.10
C ALA A 141 -3.53 20.45 0.84
N THR A 142 -2.62 20.78 -0.08
CA THR A 142 -2.90 21.36 -1.41
C THR A 142 -1.66 21.58 -2.31
N LEU A 143 -0.43 21.21 -1.92
CA LEU A 143 0.64 21.16 -2.92
C LEU A 143 0.44 19.95 -3.85
N PRO A 144 0.61 20.08 -5.17
CA PRO A 144 0.50 18.97 -6.12
C PRO A 144 1.72 18.04 -5.98
N GLY A 145 1.76 17.30 -4.89
CA GLY A 145 2.78 16.30 -4.59
C GLY A 145 2.13 15.06 -4.00
N GLN A 146 2.65 13.88 -4.37
CA GLN A 146 2.21 12.64 -3.75
C GLN A 146 2.61 12.63 -2.26
N PRO A 147 1.73 12.20 -1.34
CA PRO A 147 2.07 12.10 0.07
C PRO A 147 3.19 11.08 0.29
N ARG A 148 4.31 11.57 0.82
CA ARG A 148 5.50 10.78 1.15
C ARG A 148 5.25 9.73 2.23
N THR A 149 4.28 10.02 3.11
CA THR A 149 3.93 9.19 4.25
C THR A 149 3.04 8.00 3.92
N GLY A 150 2.50 7.89 2.70
CA GLY A 150 1.68 6.72 2.37
C GLY A 150 0.69 6.92 1.24
N LEU A 151 0.77 6.04 0.23
CA LEU A 151 -0.25 5.85 -0.78
C LEU A 151 -0.57 4.37 -0.96
N ALA A 152 -1.85 4.01 -0.92
CA ALA A 152 -2.30 2.66 -1.21
C ALA A 152 -3.05 2.60 -2.55
N PRO A 153 -2.49 1.93 -3.57
CA PRO A 153 -3.23 1.60 -4.78
C PRO A 153 -4.28 0.52 -4.51
N VAL A 154 -5.54 0.79 -4.88
CA VAL A 154 -6.66 -0.16 -4.72
C VAL A 154 -7.56 -0.15 -5.94
N VAL A 155 -7.84 -1.34 -6.47
CA VAL A 155 -8.77 -1.51 -7.61
C VAL A 155 -10.22 -1.50 -7.12
N CYS A 156 -11.04 -0.62 -7.71
CA CYS A 156 -12.47 -0.58 -7.44
C CYS A 156 -13.15 -1.83 -7.99
N ARG A 157 -13.90 -2.53 -7.13
CA ARG A 157 -14.68 -3.73 -7.45
C ARG A 157 -16.14 -3.45 -7.81
N GLU A 158 -16.54 -2.19 -7.92
CA GLU A 158 -17.86 -1.83 -8.45
C GLU A 158 -18.04 -2.48 -9.84
N PRO A 159 -19.18 -3.14 -10.12
CA PRO A 159 -19.39 -3.82 -11.39
C PRO A 159 -19.13 -2.90 -12.60
N GLY A 160 -18.19 -3.29 -13.46
CA GLY A 160 -17.82 -2.53 -14.66
C GLY A 160 -16.92 -1.30 -14.41
N CYS A 161 -16.42 -1.10 -13.18
CA CYS A 161 -15.46 -0.03 -12.89
C CYS A 161 -14.01 -0.46 -13.11
N GLY A 162 -13.46 -1.32 -12.24
CA GLY A 162 -12.08 -1.81 -12.35
C GLY A 162 -10.98 -0.74 -12.27
N HIS A 163 -11.33 0.49 -11.88
CA HIS A 163 -10.40 1.61 -11.83
C HIS A 163 -9.40 1.48 -10.67
N LEU A 164 -8.13 1.79 -10.90
CA LEU A 164 -7.08 1.80 -9.88
C LEU A 164 -7.07 3.17 -9.17
N ASN A 165 -7.47 3.18 -7.90
CA ASN A 165 -7.51 4.37 -7.05
C ASN A 165 -6.23 4.45 -6.24
N ARG A 166 -5.73 5.64 -5.94
CA ARG A 166 -4.60 5.86 -5.03
C ARG A 166 -5.10 6.59 -3.79
N LEU A 167 -5.12 5.90 -2.66
CA LEU A 167 -5.65 6.40 -1.39
C LEU A 167 -4.53 6.89 -0.48
N ALA A 168 -4.67 8.08 0.08
CA ALA A 168 -3.76 8.61 1.11
C ALA A 168 -4.24 8.32 2.55
N HIS A 169 -5.50 7.92 2.69
CA HIS A 169 -6.13 7.49 3.94
C HIS A 169 -7.36 6.64 3.62
N TYR A 170 -7.83 5.84 4.57
CA TYR A 170 -9.04 5.02 4.42
C TYR A 170 -9.87 5.01 5.70
N ARG A 171 -11.20 4.99 5.55
CA ARG A 171 -12.14 4.85 6.66
C ARG A 171 -13.23 3.87 6.27
N HIS A 172 -13.26 2.71 6.91
CA HIS A 172 -14.18 1.63 6.56
C HIS A 172 -15.66 2.06 6.61
N GLY A 173 -16.07 2.78 7.65
CA GLY A 173 -17.45 3.27 7.80
C GLY A 173 -17.86 4.40 6.84
N ALA A 174 -16.91 4.96 6.08
CA ALA A 174 -17.18 6.01 5.10
C ALA A 174 -16.21 5.89 3.90
N PRO A 175 -16.37 4.88 3.03
CA PRO A 175 -15.47 4.68 1.90
C PRO A 175 -15.44 5.93 1.00
N PRO A 176 -14.27 6.31 0.45
CA PRO A 176 -14.16 7.47 -0.42
C PRO A 176 -14.93 7.26 -1.74
N TRP A 177 -15.07 8.32 -2.53
CA TRP A 177 -15.55 8.20 -3.90
C TRP A 177 -14.48 7.53 -4.77
N CYS A 178 -14.91 6.72 -5.75
CA CYS A 178 -13.99 6.24 -6.77
C CYS A 178 -13.42 7.43 -7.56
N GLN A 179 -12.12 7.40 -7.81
CA GLN A 179 -11.35 8.41 -8.56
C GLN A 179 -11.50 8.28 -10.08
N ARG A 180 -12.32 7.32 -10.55
CA ARG A 180 -12.61 7.16 -11.98
C ARG A 180 -13.13 8.50 -12.55
N PRO A 181 -12.53 9.00 -13.64
CA PRO A 181 -12.90 10.29 -14.19
C PRO A 181 -14.26 10.27 -14.90
N GLU A 182 -14.65 9.14 -15.52
CA GLU A 182 -15.93 9.05 -16.23
C GLU A 182 -17.10 8.73 -15.30
N PRO A 183 -18.29 9.31 -15.55
CA PRO A 183 -19.52 8.93 -14.87
C PRO A 183 -19.96 7.50 -15.24
N PRO A 184 -20.79 6.84 -14.40
CA PRO A 184 -21.39 7.36 -13.17
C PRO A 184 -20.43 7.33 -11.96
N ARG A 185 -20.49 8.40 -11.16
CA ARG A 185 -19.80 8.45 -9.86
C ARG A 185 -20.43 7.45 -8.89
N HIS A 186 -19.58 6.73 -8.17
CA HIS A 186 -19.96 5.73 -7.17
C HIS A 186 -18.95 5.72 -6.01
N ARG A 187 -19.35 5.14 -4.88
CA ARG A 187 -18.45 4.92 -3.75
C ARG A 187 -17.45 3.83 -4.11
N LEU A 188 -16.21 3.98 -3.64
CA LEU A 188 -15.19 2.96 -3.82
C LEU A 188 -15.64 1.67 -3.15
N LEU A 189 -15.79 0.61 -3.93
CA LEU A 189 -16.05 -0.73 -3.45
C LEU A 189 -14.75 -1.53 -3.47
N MET A 190 -14.39 -2.13 -2.34
CA MET A 190 -13.20 -2.97 -2.19
C MET A 190 -13.63 -4.36 -1.72
N GLY A 191 -12.77 -5.36 -1.89
CA GLY A 191 -13.07 -6.71 -1.43
C GLY A 191 -13.15 -6.74 0.08
N GLY A 192 -14.25 -7.25 0.62
CA GLY A 192 -14.35 -7.61 2.03
C GLY A 192 -13.62 -8.90 2.33
#